data_AF-A0A2S9DUA0-F1
#
_entry.id   AF-A0A2S9DUA0-F1
#
_cell.length_a   1.000
_cell.length_b   1.000
_cell.length_c   1.000
_cell.angle_alpha   90.00
_cell.angle_beta   90.00
_cell.angle_gamma   90.00
#
_symmetry.space_group_name_H-M   'P 1'
#
loop_
_entity.id
_entity.type
_entity.pdbx_description
1 polymer ?
#
loop_
_entity_poly.entity_id
_entity_poly.type
_entity_poly.pdbx_seq_one_letter_code
_entity_poly.pdbx_strand_id
1 'polypeptide(L)'
;MAGLAAHLLAAREKSRTEYLRELDDVAGRYVVIDSGVEGLFIQTDATAMRSAFYALPGVVASHARLAADIRDHRRSSKFRLNKWMGTSGAFTFPGHYTEWEDVYLLTPNTELNIQSGEIRRIGPDAITEPLSPACAAEKLLPLLQNQLRALAEKSPLLVSLTAGLDSRVTMALCRPLIDRVEFFTYARPYLATAQSSQADMDVARDLVHGFGLNHTELTIESADVDRDLANIFVHNCDRAHGRVLSATYRKKLPADRVHVRSNLYEIGRSFYRGSGNKDLPELDAQQMANVLVRRSKADAQPEVVEAFQEWMNISEWSGVEGYDPYDLYYWEHRMAAWLNSVMIESDVAHDTYTVINSRSILRLFLSVTRENRANASVFDHLVKLAWPEVFDYPVNGRLRKVPGD
;
A
#
# COMPACT_ATOMS: atom_id res chain seq x y z
N MET A 1 -2.88 -13.76 17.25
CA MET A 1 -3.37 -14.50 16.08
C MET A 1 -4.56 -15.40 16.43
N ALA A 2 -4.50 -16.23 17.48
CA ALA A 2 -5.62 -17.11 17.85
C ALA A 2 -6.98 -16.40 18.04
N GLY A 3 -7.00 -15.20 18.62
CA GLY A 3 -8.24 -14.43 18.80
C GLY A 3 -8.89 -13.95 17.49
N LEU A 4 -8.10 -13.47 16.52
CA LEU A 4 -8.63 -12.97 15.25
C LEU A 4 -9.17 -14.11 14.38
N ALA A 5 -8.42 -15.21 14.26
CA ALA A 5 -8.88 -16.37 13.50
C ALA A 5 -10.16 -16.98 14.10
N ALA A 6 -10.24 -17.07 15.44
CA ALA A 6 -11.45 -17.53 16.12
C ALA A 6 -12.65 -16.57 15.91
N HIS A 7 -12.40 -15.26 15.94
CA HIS A 7 -13.43 -14.24 15.65
C HIS A 7 -13.98 -14.37 14.24
N LEU A 8 -13.09 -14.45 13.24
CA LEU A 8 -13.48 -14.62 11.84
C LEU A 8 -14.17 -15.97 11.59
N LEU A 9 -13.73 -17.04 12.25
CA LEU A 9 -14.40 -18.34 12.17
C LEU A 9 -15.82 -18.27 12.75
N ALA A 10 -16.00 -17.65 13.92
CA ALA A 10 -17.32 -17.47 14.53
C ALA A 10 -18.25 -16.62 13.65
N ALA A 11 -17.72 -15.60 12.96
CA ALA A 11 -18.47 -14.84 11.98
C ALA A 11 -18.85 -15.71 10.76
N ARG A 12 -17.90 -16.51 10.28
CA ARG A 12 -18.09 -17.43 9.14
C ARG A 12 -19.13 -18.51 9.40
N GLU A 13 -19.18 -19.03 10.63
CA GLU A 13 -20.18 -20.01 11.08
C GLU A 13 -21.60 -19.42 11.08
N LYS A 14 -21.76 -18.12 11.31
CA LYS A 14 -23.06 -17.43 11.17
C LYS A 14 -23.45 -17.28 9.70
N SER A 15 -22.57 -16.71 8.88
CA SER A 15 -22.76 -16.62 7.43
C SER A 15 -21.49 -16.13 6.72
N ARG A 16 -21.44 -16.36 5.41
CA ARG A 16 -20.39 -15.79 4.55
C ARG A 16 -20.41 -14.25 4.54
N THR A 17 -21.60 -13.63 4.51
CA THR A 17 -21.75 -12.17 4.53
C THR A 17 -21.23 -11.56 5.83
N GLU A 18 -21.50 -12.19 6.98
CA GLU A 18 -20.99 -11.72 8.27
C GLU A 18 -19.46 -11.82 8.33
N TYR A 19 -18.88 -12.92 7.83
CA TYR A 19 -17.43 -13.05 7.71
C TYR A 19 -16.80 -11.94 6.88
N LEU A 20 -17.36 -11.64 5.70
CA LEU A 20 -16.84 -10.56 4.84
C LEU A 20 -16.93 -9.19 5.54
N ARG A 21 -18.05 -8.91 6.23
CA ARG A 21 -18.21 -7.66 7.00
C ARG A 21 -17.15 -7.52 8.09
N GLU A 22 -16.91 -8.57 8.85
CA GLU A 22 -15.88 -8.57 9.91
C GLU A 22 -14.48 -8.44 9.31
N LEU A 23 -14.22 -9.04 8.14
CA LEU A 23 -12.94 -8.95 7.46
C LEU A 23 -12.63 -7.53 6.96
N ASP A 24 -13.64 -6.74 6.59
CA ASP A 24 -13.47 -5.35 6.16
C ASP A 24 -12.88 -4.45 7.25
N ASP A 25 -13.14 -4.79 8.52
CA ASP A 25 -12.61 -4.09 9.70
C ASP A 25 -11.22 -4.59 10.11
N VAL A 26 -10.74 -5.70 9.56
CA VAL A 26 -9.40 -6.22 9.85
C VAL A 26 -8.36 -5.35 9.15
N ALA A 27 -7.56 -4.66 9.96
CA ALA A 27 -6.42 -3.88 9.51
C ALA A 27 -5.11 -4.67 9.58
N GLY A 28 -4.21 -4.38 8.63
CA GLY A 28 -2.84 -4.89 8.65
C GLY A 28 -2.44 -5.52 7.33
N ARG A 29 -1.45 -6.41 7.38
CA ARG A 29 -0.86 -7.05 6.19
C ARG A 29 -1.01 -8.56 6.30
N TYR A 30 -1.95 -9.15 5.55
CA TYR A 30 -2.34 -10.54 5.73
C TYR A 30 -2.93 -11.16 4.47
N VAL A 31 -2.97 -12.49 4.46
CA VAL A 31 -3.87 -13.28 3.61
C VAL A 31 -4.78 -14.08 4.53
N VAL A 32 -6.00 -14.32 4.11
CA VAL A 32 -6.94 -15.21 4.80
C VAL A 32 -7.36 -16.32 3.85
N ILE A 33 -7.35 -17.54 4.36
CA ILE A 33 -7.82 -18.73 3.64
C ILE A 33 -9.05 -19.23 4.39
N ASP A 34 -10.18 -19.21 3.71
CA ASP A 34 -11.50 -19.64 4.18
C ASP A 34 -11.88 -20.94 3.50
N SER A 35 -12.34 -21.93 4.25
CA SER A 35 -12.87 -23.18 3.70
C SER A 35 -14.28 -23.43 4.20
N GLY A 36 -15.21 -23.69 3.29
CA GLY A 36 -16.58 -24.04 3.62
C GLY A 36 -17.24 -24.88 2.53
N VAL A 37 -18.56 -25.06 2.62
CA VAL A 37 -19.35 -25.81 1.63
C VAL A 37 -19.31 -25.19 0.23
N GLU A 38 -19.02 -23.90 0.13
CA GLU A 38 -18.94 -23.14 -1.12
C GLU A 38 -17.58 -23.29 -1.82
N GLY A 39 -16.57 -23.85 -1.12
CA GLY A 39 -15.22 -24.05 -1.63
C GLY A 39 -14.12 -23.57 -0.69
N LEU A 40 -12.90 -23.53 -1.24
CA LEU A 40 -11.70 -23.03 -0.58
C LEU A 40 -11.29 -21.70 -1.23
N PHE A 41 -11.39 -20.61 -0.47
CA PHE A 41 -11.16 -19.25 -0.94
C PHE A 41 -9.92 -18.65 -0.30
N ILE A 42 -9.16 -17.87 -1.09
CA ILE A 42 -8.12 -16.99 -0.56
C ILE A 42 -8.45 -15.53 -0.87
N GLN A 43 -8.20 -14.67 0.12
CA GLN A 43 -8.29 -13.22 0.02
C GLN A 43 -7.02 -12.59 0.56
N THR A 44 -6.64 -11.44 0.01
CA THR A 44 -5.60 -10.59 0.57
C THR A 44 -6.20 -9.56 1.53
N ASP A 45 -5.33 -8.88 2.28
CA ASP A 45 -5.67 -7.63 2.94
C ASP A 45 -6.20 -6.57 1.94
N ALA A 46 -6.69 -5.47 2.50
CA ALA A 46 -7.43 -4.44 1.77
C ALA A 46 -6.70 -3.92 0.52
N THR A 47 -5.36 -3.95 0.46
CA THR A 47 -4.59 -3.40 -0.67
C THR A 47 -3.66 -4.42 -1.35
N ALA A 48 -3.79 -5.70 -0.99
CA ALA A 48 -2.85 -6.77 -1.35
C ALA A 48 -1.40 -6.42 -0.98
N MET A 49 -1.22 -5.72 0.15
CA MET A 49 0.09 -5.40 0.71
C MET A 49 0.83 -6.69 1.12
N ARG A 50 0.10 -7.71 1.59
CA ARG A 50 0.50 -9.11 1.54
C ARG A 50 -0.07 -9.69 0.26
N SER A 51 0.81 -10.02 -0.67
CA SER A 51 0.39 -10.54 -1.95
C SER A 51 0.03 -12.00 -1.93
N ALA A 52 -0.86 -12.34 -2.85
CA ALA A 52 -1.12 -13.69 -3.30
C ALA A 52 -0.96 -13.72 -4.82
N PHE A 53 -0.05 -14.56 -5.30
CA PHE A 53 0.08 -14.89 -6.70
C PHE A 53 -0.49 -16.28 -6.92
N TYR A 54 -1.16 -16.50 -8.03
CA TYR A 54 -1.80 -17.78 -8.33
C TYR A 54 -1.43 -18.31 -9.70
N ALA A 55 -1.42 -19.63 -9.82
CA ALA A 55 -1.31 -20.35 -11.07
C ALA A 55 -2.28 -21.55 -11.03
N LEU A 56 -3.05 -21.72 -12.10
CA LEU A 56 -4.08 -22.75 -12.12
C LEU A 56 -3.58 -24.07 -12.71
N PRO A 57 -4.05 -25.22 -12.20
CA PRO A 57 -4.96 -25.37 -11.06
C PRO A 57 -4.22 -25.39 -9.71
N GLY A 58 -4.81 -24.74 -8.69
CA GLY A 58 -4.51 -25.01 -7.28
C GLY A 58 -3.22 -24.45 -6.68
N VAL A 59 -2.44 -23.62 -7.39
CA VAL A 59 -1.21 -23.03 -6.84
C VAL A 59 -1.48 -21.60 -6.39
N VAL A 60 -1.15 -21.31 -5.14
CA VAL A 60 -1.10 -19.95 -4.60
C VAL A 60 0.19 -19.77 -3.81
N ALA A 61 0.89 -18.65 -4.00
CA ALA A 61 2.15 -18.35 -3.33
C ALA A 61 2.28 -16.87 -2.99
N SER A 62 3.13 -16.56 -2.01
CA SER A 62 3.46 -15.19 -1.63
C SER A 62 4.36 -14.46 -2.63
N HIS A 63 4.95 -15.19 -3.58
CA HIS A 63 5.85 -14.65 -4.60
C HIS A 63 5.52 -15.29 -5.96
N ALA A 64 5.49 -14.47 -7.03
CA ALA A 64 5.21 -14.96 -8.38
C ALA A 64 6.16 -16.08 -8.80
N ARG A 65 7.46 -15.93 -8.48
CA ARG A 65 8.46 -16.96 -8.76
C ARG A 65 8.19 -18.29 -8.05
N LEU A 66 7.72 -18.27 -6.80
CA LEU A 66 7.40 -19.52 -6.09
C LEU A 66 6.26 -20.28 -6.77
N ALA A 67 5.23 -19.56 -7.25
CA ALA A 67 4.17 -20.17 -8.04
C ALA A 67 4.70 -20.73 -9.37
N ALA A 68 5.60 -20.00 -10.05
CA ALA A 68 6.24 -20.44 -11.29
C ALA A 68 7.13 -21.69 -11.11
N ASP A 69 7.83 -21.79 -9.98
CA ASP A 69 8.68 -22.94 -9.62
C ASP A 69 7.86 -24.21 -9.44
N ILE A 70 6.70 -24.10 -8.79
CA ILE A 70 5.78 -25.24 -8.59
C ILE A 70 5.19 -25.73 -9.92
N ARG A 71 5.02 -24.84 -10.89
CA ARG A 71 4.50 -25.16 -12.23
C ARG A 71 5.57 -25.72 -13.19
N ASP A 72 6.79 -25.98 -12.70
CA ASP A 72 7.92 -26.63 -13.38
C ASP A 72 8.30 -26.08 -14.77
N HIS A 73 7.91 -24.83 -15.07
CA HIS A 73 8.08 -24.27 -16.40
C HIS A 73 8.84 -22.96 -16.42
N ARG A 74 8.87 -22.15 -15.34
CA ARG A 74 9.57 -20.84 -15.28
C ARG A 74 9.51 -20.07 -16.60
N ARG A 75 8.42 -20.21 -17.35
CA ARG A 75 8.32 -19.64 -18.69
C ARG A 75 8.11 -18.15 -18.52
N SER A 76 8.82 -17.39 -19.32
CA SER A 76 8.71 -15.93 -19.29
C SER A 76 7.38 -15.53 -19.90
N SER A 77 6.65 -14.62 -19.25
CA SER A 77 5.44 -14.04 -19.83
C SER A 77 5.77 -13.22 -21.09
N LYS A 78 4.77 -12.97 -21.93
CA LYS A 78 4.89 -12.09 -23.10
C LYS A 78 5.52 -10.73 -22.76
N PHE A 79 5.16 -10.16 -21.61
CA PHE A 79 5.70 -8.88 -21.15
C PHE A 79 7.17 -8.98 -20.74
N ARG A 80 7.59 -10.07 -20.11
CA ARG A 80 8.99 -10.29 -19.77
C ARG A 80 9.85 -10.47 -21.03
N LEU A 81 9.38 -11.26 -22.00
CA LEU A 81 10.06 -11.47 -23.28
C LEU A 81 10.28 -10.15 -24.03
N ASN A 82 9.29 -9.25 -24.00
CA ASN A 82 9.37 -7.91 -24.60
C ASN A 82 10.14 -6.88 -23.74
N LYS A 83 10.79 -7.31 -22.65
CA LYS A 83 11.53 -6.45 -21.71
C LYS A 83 10.69 -5.29 -21.16
N TRP A 84 9.40 -5.53 -20.95
CA TRP A 84 8.39 -4.53 -20.56
C TRP A 84 8.88 -3.53 -19.51
N MET A 85 9.41 -4.02 -18.39
CA MET A 85 9.83 -3.18 -17.27
C MET A 85 10.99 -2.23 -17.62
N GLY A 86 11.80 -2.55 -18.64
CA GLY A 86 12.91 -1.72 -19.10
C GLY A 86 12.54 -0.75 -20.22
N THR A 87 11.47 -1.00 -20.98
CA THR A 87 11.14 -0.27 -22.21
C THR A 87 9.90 0.61 -22.11
N SER A 88 8.93 0.25 -21.25
CA SER A 88 7.62 0.92 -21.17
C SER A 88 7.59 2.16 -20.29
N GLY A 89 8.59 2.36 -19.43
CA GLY A 89 8.52 3.36 -18.35
C GLY A 89 7.48 3.06 -17.28
N ALA A 90 6.84 1.88 -17.32
CA ALA A 90 5.84 1.44 -16.35
C ALA A 90 6.46 1.18 -14.98
N PHE A 91 5.59 1.19 -13.96
CA PHE A 91 5.98 0.87 -12.59
C PHE A 91 5.65 -0.57 -12.18
N THR A 92 4.95 -1.31 -13.03
CA THR A 92 4.54 -2.70 -12.79
C THR A 92 4.11 -3.36 -14.11
N PHE A 93 3.85 -4.66 -14.08
CA PHE A 93 3.22 -5.40 -15.18
C PHE A 93 1.74 -5.01 -15.36
N PRO A 94 1.21 -5.06 -16.60
CA PRO A 94 -0.16 -4.62 -16.90
C PRO A 94 -1.22 -5.64 -16.45
N GLY A 95 -2.41 -5.16 -16.08
CA GLY A 95 -3.49 -5.99 -15.54
C GLY A 95 -3.01 -6.81 -14.33
N HIS A 96 -3.36 -8.10 -14.30
CA HIS A 96 -2.90 -9.05 -13.29
C HIS A 96 -1.63 -9.82 -13.67
N TYR A 97 -0.97 -9.48 -14.78
CA TYR A 97 0.17 -10.26 -15.26
C TYR A 97 1.38 -10.13 -14.33
N THR A 98 2.26 -11.13 -14.42
CA THR A 98 3.59 -11.12 -13.79
C THR A 98 4.69 -11.31 -14.83
N GLU A 99 5.93 -11.47 -14.39
CA GLU A 99 7.04 -11.81 -15.26
C GLU A 99 6.99 -13.27 -15.78
N TRP A 100 6.11 -14.11 -15.21
CA TRP A 100 5.99 -15.53 -15.50
C TRP A 100 4.68 -15.83 -16.25
N GLU A 101 4.76 -16.73 -17.23
CA GLU A 101 3.61 -17.26 -17.96
C GLU A 101 2.70 -18.06 -17.00
N ASP A 102 1.38 -17.91 -17.16
CA ASP A 102 0.34 -18.54 -16.33
C ASP A 102 0.44 -18.29 -14.82
N VAL A 103 1.15 -17.23 -14.42
CA VAL A 103 1.21 -16.75 -13.03
C VAL A 103 0.68 -15.34 -12.97
N TYR A 104 -0.32 -15.15 -12.11
CA TYR A 104 -1.08 -13.91 -12.03
C TYR A 104 -1.11 -13.37 -10.59
N LEU A 105 -1.22 -12.06 -10.45
CA LEU A 105 -1.45 -11.37 -9.19
C LEU A 105 -2.94 -11.42 -8.85
N LEU A 106 -3.29 -11.88 -7.65
CA LEU A 106 -4.63 -11.69 -7.09
C LEU A 106 -4.74 -10.25 -6.55
N THR A 107 -5.55 -9.42 -7.21
CA THR A 107 -5.79 -8.03 -6.78
C THR A 107 -6.75 -7.98 -5.58
N PRO A 108 -6.64 -6.97 -4.70
CA PRO A 108 -7.53 -6.84 -3.54
C PRO A 108 -8.98 -6.65 -3.98
N ASN A 109 -9.89 -6.74 -3.01
CA ASN A 109 -11.35 -6.65 -3.23
C ASN A 109 -11.91 -7.76 -4.13
N THR A 110 -11.09 -8.78 -4.38
CA THR A 110 -11.49 -10.04 -4.98
C THR A 110 -11.09 -11.21 -4.08
N GLU A 111 -11.68 -12.35 -4.35
CA GLU A 111 -11.23 -13.63 -3.81
C GLU A 111 -11.02 -14.63 -4.93
N LEU A 112 -10.13 -15.59 -4.69
CA LEU A 112 -9.90 -16.71 -5.59
C LEU A 112 -10.42 -17.99 -4.95
N ASN A 113 -11.30 -18.70 -5.65
CA ASN A 113 -11.55 -20.11 -5.34
C ASN A 113 -10.35 -20.93 -5.85
N ILE A 114 -9.56 -21.48 -4.93
CA ILE A 114 -8.30 -22.17 -5.24
C ILE A 114 -8.55 -23.42 -6.09
N GLN A 115 -9.72 -24.05 -5.95
CA GLN A 115 -10.04 -25.30 -6.63
C GLN A 115 -10.54 -25.06 -8.06
N SER A 116 -11.50 -24.14 -8.25
CA SER A 116 -12.04 -23.84 -9.59
C SER A 116 -11.20 -22.85 -10.38
N GLY A 117 -10.40 -22.02 -9.70
CA GLY A 117 -9.70 -20.89 -10.30
C GLY A 117 -10.58 -19.68 -10.57
N GLU A 118 -11.84 -19.72 -10.15
CA GLU A 118 -12.78 -18.62 -10.31
C GLU A 118 -12.43 -17.46 -9.36
N ILE A 119 -12.39 -16.25 -9.91
CA ILE A 119 -12.23 -15.02 -9.16
C ILE A 119 -13.59 -14.35 -9.01
N ARG A 120 -13.89 -13.84 -7.82
CA ARG A 120 -15.13 -13.11 -7.52
C ARG A 120 -14.84 -11.79 -6.86
N ARG A 121 -15.62 -10.76 -7.19
CA ARG A 121 -15.56 -9.49 -6.47
C ARG A 121 -16.24 -9.63 -5.11
N ILE A 122 -15.57 -9.13 -4.07
CA ILE A 122 -16.06 -9.14 -2.68
C ILE A 122 -16.18 -7.74 -2.07
N GLY A 123 -15.77 -6.70 -2.81
CA GLY A 123 -15.85 -5.34 -2.32
C GLY A 123 -15.27 -4.31 -3.30
N PRO A 124 -14.98 -3.09 -2.81
CA PRO A 124 -15.49 -2.57 -1.55
C PRO A 124 -17.00 -2.33 -1.62
N ASP A 125 -17.68 -2.28 -0.47
CA ASP A 125 -19.08 -1.84 -0.41
C ASP A 125 -19.25 -0.41 -0.89
N ALA A 126 -20.42 -0.11 -1.46
CA ALA A 126 -20.83 1.23 -1.86
C ALA A 126 -20.71 2.27 -0.74
N ILE A 127 -20.35 3.49 -1.10
CA ILE A 127 -20.43 4.66 -0.21
C ILE A 127 -21.79 5.32 -0.42
N THR A 128 -22.67 5.15 0.57
CA THR A 128 -24.02 5.74 0.56
C THR A 128 -24.09 7.06 1.33
N GLU A 129 -23.12 7.33 2.21
CA GLU A 129 -23.10 8.49 3.10
C GLU A 129 -21.80 9.30 2.94
N PRO A 130 -21.85 10.46 2.26
CA PRO A 130 -20.73 11.38 2.22
C PRO A 130 -20.42 11.97 3.60
N LEU A 131 -19.14 12.13 3.91
CA LEU A 131 -18.67 12.72 5.18
C LEU A 131 -17.99 14.07 4.95
N SER A 132 -18.11 14.95 5.95
CA SER A 132 -17.23 16.11 6.06
C SER A 132 -15.81 15.66 6.45
N PRO A 133 -14.76 16.44 6.12
CA PRO A 133 -13.40 16.08 6.51
C PRO A 133 -13.20 15.94 8.03
N ALA A 134 -13.82 16.82 8.82
CA ALA A 134 -13.79 16.77 10.28
C ALA A 134 -14.44 15.50 10.83
N CYS A 135 -15.64 15.16 10.36
CA CYS A 135 -16.36 13.96 10.80
C CYS A 135 -15.61 12.67 10.42
N ALA A 136 -15.01 12.63 9.23
CA ALA A 136 -14.15 11.51 8.83
C ALA A 136 -12.94 11.38 9.78
N ALA A 137 -12.25 12.49 10.09
CA ALA A 137 -11.11 12.48 11.00
C ALA A 137 -11.49 12.05 12.44
N GLU A 138 -12.63 12.51 12.96
CA GLU A 138 -13.16 12.09 14.27
C GLU A 138 -13.43 10.59 14.35
N LYS A 139 -13.98 10.00 13.28
CA LYS A 139 -14.20 8.54 13.18
C LYS A 139 -12.88 7.77 13.01
N LEU A 140 -11.95 8.31 12.24
CA LEU A 140 -10.67 7.66 11.91
C LEU A 140 -9.70 7.65 13.10
N LEU A 141 -9.56 8.75 13.83
CA LEU A 141 -8.57 8.91 14.89
C LEU A 141 -8.54 7.73 15.89
N PRO A 142 -9.65 7.33 16.53
CA PRO A 142 -9.63 6.21 17.47
C PRO A 142 -9.25 4.89 16.79
N LEU A 143 -9.70 4.65 15.55
CA LEU A 143 -9.35 3.43 14.80
C LEU A 143 -7.84 3.35 14.56
N LEU A 144 -7.22 4.46 14.15
CA LEU A 144 -5.80 4.51 13.84
C LEU A 144 -4.94 4.43 15.11
N GLN A 145 -5.29 5.17 16.17
CA GLN A 145 -4.51 5.17 17.42
C GLN A 145 -4.66 3.86 18.21
N ASN A 146 -5.83 3.23 18.21
CA ASN A 146 -6.03 1.96 18.91
C ASN A 146 -5.22 0.83 18.26
N GLN A 147 -5.11 0.80 16.93
CA GLN A 147 -4.21 -0.13 16.23
C GLN A 147 -2.76 0.06 16.65
N LEU A 148 -2.28 1.31 16.65
CA LEU A 148 -0.90 1.61 17.07
C LEU A 148 -0.66 1.21 18.53
N ARG A 149 -1.62 1.43 19.43
CA ARG A 149 -1.52 1.02 20.84
C ARG A 149 -1.40 -0.51 20.96
N ALA A 150 -2.26 -1.25 20.27
CA ALA A 150 -2.26 -2.71 20.28
C ALA A 150 -1.00 -3.32 19.64
N LEU A 151 -0.40 -2.65 18.66
CA LEU A 151 0.90 -3.03 18.11
C LEU A 151 2.03 -2.72 19.08
N ALA A 152 2.06 -1.49 19.61
CA ALA A 152 3.06 -1.05 20.55
C ALA A 152 3.12 -1.96 21.78
N GLU A 153 1.98 -2.44 22.30
CA GLU A 153 1.92 -3.42 23.39
C GLU A 153 2.79 -4.66 23.16
N LYS A 154 2.89 -5.13 21.91
CA LYS A 154 3.60 -6.36 21.54
C LYS A 154 5.06 -6.12 21.15
N SER A 155 5.36 -5.01 20.49
CA SER A 155 6.69 -4.68 20.01
C SER A 155 6.83 -3.15 19.90
N PRO A 156 8.00 -2.57 20.22
CA PRO A 156 8.24 -1.15 19.95
C PRO A 156 8.10 -0.84 18.45
N LEU A 157 7.73 0.39 18.16
CA LEU A 157 7.45 0.81 16.78
C LEU A 157 8.68 1.52 16.19
N LEU A 158 8.88 1.31 14.90
CA LEU A 158 9.84 2.04 14.09
C LEU A 158 9.07 2.85 13.03
N VAL A 159 9.25 4.16 12.97
CA VAL A 159 8.47 5.04 12.07
C VAL A 159 9.41 5.87 11.19
N SER A 160 9.26 5.77 9.87
CA SER A 160 10.02 6.62 8.96
C SER A 160 9.47 8.06 8.97
N LEU A 161 10.33 9.05 9.20
CA LEU A 161 9.98 10.47 9.22
C LEU A 161 10.54 11.19 7.98
N THR A 162 9.75 12.06 7.37
CA THR A 162 10.12 12.85 6.18
C THR A 162 9.56 14.27 6.29
N ALA A 163 9.84 15.14 5.32
CA ALA A 163 9.22 16.46 5.25
C ALA A 163 7.73 16.43 4.85
N GLY A 164 7.23 15.26 4.41
CA GLY A 164 5.90 15.08 3.84
C GLY A 164 4.75 15.09 4.86
N LEU A 165 3.53 15.25 4.34
CA LEU A 165 2.31 15.25 5.15
C LEU A 165 2.02 13.86 5.75
N ASP A 166 2.23 12.79 4.98
CA ASP A 166 1.80 11.45 5.36
C ASP A 166 2.59 10.94 6.59
N SER A 167 3.92 11.16 6.59
CA SER A 167 4.78 10.84 7.74
C SER A 167 4.44 11.66 8.98
N ARG A 168 4.06 12.94 8.82
CA ARG A 168 3.61 13.81 9.91
C ARG A 168 2.30 13.35 10.53
N VAL A 169 1.36 12.89 9.71
CA VAL A 169 0.10 12.32 10.21
C VAL A 169 0.41 11.05 11.01
N THR A 170 1.24 10.14 10.49
CA THR A 170 1.67 8.95 11.26
C THR A 170 2.38 9.32 12.57
N MET A 171 3.27 10.32 12.55
CA MET A 171 3.93 10.85 13.75
C MET A 171 2.91 11.41 14.76
N ALA A 172 1.95 12.23 14.30
CA ALA A 172 0.90 12.80 15.16
C ALA A 172 0.05 11.71 15.82
N LEU A 173 -0.31 10.65 15.07
CA LEU A 173 -1.03 9.50 15.60
C LEU A 173 -0.24 8.75 16.69
N CYS A 174 1.10 8.78 16.63
CA CYS A 174 1.97 8.15 17.62
C CYS A 174 2.14 8.95 18.92
N ARG A 175 1.62 10.19 19.03
CA ARG A 175 1.77 11.04 20.22
C ARG A 175 1.53 10.32 21.55
N PRO A 176 0.46 9.51 21.72
CA PRO A 176 0.19 8.84 23.00
C PRO A 176 1.16 7.69 23.33
N LEU A 177 2.05 7.34 22.40
CA LEU A 177 2.93 6.18 22.45
C LEU A 177 4.40 6.57 22.25
N ILE A 178 4.75 7.86 22.35
CA ILE A 178 6.02 8.39 21.85
C ILE A 178 7.25 7.69 22.47
N ASP A 179 7.16 7.30 23.74
CA ASP A 179 8.22 6.58 24.47
C ASP A 179 8.46 5.14 23.95
N ARG A 180 7.55 4.62 23.12
CA ARG A 180 7.62 3.30 22.48
C ARG A 180 7.90 3.38 20.98
N VAL A 181 8.17 4.58 20.46
CA VAL A 181 8.46 4.79 19.04
C VAL A 181 9.89 5.27 18.86
N GLU A 182 10.60 4.62 17.94
CA GLU A 182 11.83 5.14 17.38
C GLU A 182 11.54 5.65 15.97
N PHE A 183 11.88 6.91 15.72
CA PHE A 183 11.78 7.49 14.40
C PHE A 183 13.09 7.28 13.64
N PHE A 184 13.04 7.30 12.32
CA PHE A 184 14.27 7.33 11.53
C PHE A 184 14.07 8.08 10.22
N THR A 185 15.15 8.63 9.69
CA THR A 185 15.18 9.29 8.37
C THR A 185 16.48 8.92 7.68
N TYR A 186 16.48 8.93 6.35
CA TYR A 186 17.67 8.60 5.58
C TYR A 186 17.97 9.59 4.46
N ALA A 187 19.26 9.78 4.19
CA ALA A 187 19.78 10.50 3.02
C ALA A 187 20.50 9.55 2.07
N ARG A 188 20.40 9.83 0.76
CA ARG A 188 21.11 9.12 -0.31
C ARG A 188 21.92 10.11 -1.16
N PRO A 189 23.05 10.62 -0.66
CA PRO A 189 23.87 11.62 -1.35
C PRO A 189 24.33 11.20 -2.76
N TYR A 190 24.46 9.89 -3.02
CA TYR A 190 24.89 9.36 -4.32
C TYR A 190 23.80 9.36 -5.42
N LEU A 191 22.55 9.71 -5.11
CA LEU A 191 21.46 9.76 -6.08
C LEU A 191 21.19 11.21 -6.55
N ALA A 192 20.65 11.35 -7.76
CA ALA A 192 20.18 12.64 -8.27
C ALA A 192 19.11 13.30 -7.37
N THR A 193 18.43 12.51 -6.53
CA THR A 193 17.44 12.99 -5.55
C THR A 193 18.06 13.37 -4.20
N ALA A 194 19.38 13.49 -4.09
CA ALA A 194 20.10 13.78 -2.85
C ALA A 194 19.53 15.00 -2.12
N GLN A 195 19.24 16.08 -2.85
CA GLN A 195 18.68 17.31 -2.28
C GLN A 195 17.31 17.07 -1.61
N SER A 196 16.44 16.25 -2.21
CA SER A 196 15.14 15.91 -1.63
C SER A 196 15.31 15.12 -0.35
N SER A 197 16.20 14.12 -0.34
CA SER A 197 16.44 13.33 0.88
C SER A 197 17.14 14.15 1.96
N GLN A 198 17.95 15.15 1.59
CA GLN A 198 18.55 16.06 2.54
C GLN A 198 17.51 16.99 3.16
N ALA A 199 16.57 17.51 2.37
CA ALA A 199 15.46 18.29 2.89
C ALA A 199 14.58 17.48 3.87
N ASP A 200 14.37 16.19 3.60
CA ASP A 200 13.69 15.29 4.54
C ASP A 200 14.46 15.17 5.86
N MET A 201 15.79 15.01 5.80
CA MET A 201 16.65 14.95 6.99
C MET A 201 16.62 16.24 7.81
N ASP A 202 16.72 17.40 7.15
CA ASP A 202 16.74 18.70 7.84
C ASP A 202 15.41 18.95 8.56
N VAL A 203 14.28 18.67 7.90
CA VAL A 203 12.96 18.78 8.53
C VAL A 203 12.77 17.75 9.65
N ALA A 204 13.30 16.53 9.48
CA ALA A 204 13.26 15.53 10.54
C ALA A 204 14.03 16.01 11.78
N ARG A 205 15.22 16.62 11.63
CA ARG A 205 15.98 17.20 12.75
C ARG A 205 15.20 18.28 13.48
N ASP A 206 14.53 19.17 12.75
CA ASP A 206 13.71 20.22 13.34
C ASP A 206 12.57 19.61 14.17
N LEU A 207 11.87 18.60 13.64
CA LEU A 207 10.82 17.88 14.36
C LEU A 207 11.38 17.13 15.60
N VAL A 208 12.53 16.48 15.46
CA VAL A 208 13.18 15.73 16.54
C VAL A 208 13.55 16.66 17.70
N HIS A 209 14.17 17.80 17.40
CA HIS A 209 14.51 18.81 18.40
C HIS A 209 13.27 19.45 19.01
N GLY A 210 12.27 19.78 18.18
CA GLY A 210 11.03 20.42 18.60
C GLY A 210 10.17 19.59 19.55
N PHE A 211 10.15 18.27 19.35
CA PHE A 211 9.27 17.35 20.08
C PHE A 211 10.00 16.35 20.97
N GLY A 212 11.34 16.38 21.02
CA GLY A 212 12.14 15.47 21.84
C GLY A 212 12.02 14.00 21.41
N LEU A 213 12.03 13.75 20.10
CA LEU A 213 11.80 12.40 19.55
C LEU A 213 13.05 11.52 19.67
N ASN A 214 12.85 10.23 19.96
CA ASN A 214 13.90 9.22 19.77
C ASN A 214 14.08 8.98 18.26
N HIS A 215 15.25 9.32 17.69
CA HIS A 215 15.45 9.30 16.24
C HIS A 215 16.83 8.80 15.81
N THR A 216 16.83 8.02 14.74
CA THR A 216 18.04 7.48 14.09
C THR A 216 18.21 8.05 12.69
N GLU A 217 19.35 8.69 12.43
CA GLU A 217 19.76 9.20 11.12
C GLU A 217 20.56 8.16 10.34
N LEU A 218 20.23 7.97 9.05
CA LEU A 218 20.92 7.04 8.17
C LEU A 218 21.46 7.74 6.92
N THR A 219 22.78 7.82 6.77
CA THR A 219 23.40 8.26 5.50
C THR A 219 23.86 7.05 4.70
N ILE A 220 23.37 6.94 3.47
CA ILE A 220 23.67 5.83 2.56
C ILE A 220 24.53 6.37 1.43
N GLU A 221 25.81 6.03 1.43
CA GLU A 221 26.83 6.64 0.55
C GLU A 221 26.93 6.01 -0.84
N SER A 222 26.42 4.78 -1.02
CA SER A 222 26.47 4.08 -2.30
C SER A 222 25.25 3.17 -2.50
N ALA A 223 25.12 2.61 -3.70
CA ALA A 223 24.09 1.61 -4.02
C ALA A 223 24.50 0.17 -3.66
N ASP A 224 25.63 -0.01 -2.98
CA ASP A 224 26.24 -1.33 -2.81
C ASP A 224 25.44 -2.19 -1.84
N VAL A 225 25.25 -3.45 -2.23
CA VAL A 225 24.59 -4.47 -1.43
C VAL A 225 25.50 -5.68 -1.42
N ASP A 226 25.66 -6.30 -0.24
CA ASP A 226 26.36 -7.56 -0.10
C ASP A 226 25.87 -8.59 -1.14
N ARG A 227 26.79 -9.38 -1.71
CA ARG A 227 26.50 -10.24 -2.85
C ARG A 227 25.45 -11.30 -2.52
N ASP A 228 25.50 -11.89 -1.33
CA ASP A 228 24.56 -12.95 -0.95
C ASP A 228 23.17 -12.35 -0.73
N LEU A 229 23.10 -11.18 -0.10
CA LEU A 229 21.84 -10.46 0.05
C LEU A 229 21.28 -9.97 -1.31
N ALA A 230 22.14 -9.51 -2.22
CA ALA A 230 21.75 -9.14 -3.57
C ALA A 230 21.13 -10.31 -4.34
N ASN A 231 21.69 -11.53 -4.19
CA ASN A 231 21.12 -12.74 -4.77
C ASN A 231 19.73 -13.06 -4.19
N ILE A 232 19.52 -12.89 -2.89
CA ILE A 232 18.21 -13.05 -2.24
C ILE A 232 17.20 -12.06 -2.84
N PHE A 233 17.57 -10.79 -3.01
CA PHE A 233 16.68 -9.81 -3.61
C PHE A 233 16.34 -10.11 -5.08
N VAL A 234 17.31 -10.56 -5.88
CA VAL A 234 17.03 -11.01 -7.26
C VAL A 234 16.13 -12.24 -7.26
N HIS A 235 16.23 -13.10 -6.25
CA HIS A 235 15.41 -14.28 -6.15
C HIS A 235 13.95 -13.96 -5.80
N ASN A 236 13.74 -13.01 -4.90
CA ASN A 236 12.42 -12.74 -4.31
C ASN A 236 11.70 -11.54 -4.95
N CYS A 237 12.41 -10.64 -5.63
CA CYS A 237 11.85 -9.41 -6.16
C CYS A 237 12.24 -9.21 -7.62
N ASP A 238 11.23 -9.30 -8.49
CA ASP A 238 11.35 -9.13 -9.94
C ASP A 238 11.83 -7.71 -10.32
N ARG A 239 11.61 -6.74 -9.42
CA ARG A 239 12.02 -5.34 -9.58
C ARG A 239 12.89 -4.90 -8.41
N ALA A 240 13.99 -4.20 -8.71
CA ALA A 240 14.74 -3.44 -7.73
C ALA A 240 14.09 -2.08 -7.49
N HIS A 241 13.66 -1.79 -6.25
CA HIS A 241 13.14 -0.48 -5.86
C HIS A 241 14.15 0.31 -5.03
N GLY A 242 14.77 -0.36 -4.06
CA GLY A 242 15.61 0.22 -3.03
C GLY A 242 16.34 -0.82 -2.19
N ARG A 243 16.89 -1.88 -2.82
CA ARG A 243 17.63 -2.98 -2.15
C ARG A 243 18.63 -2.52 -1.09
N VAL A 244 19.37 -1.44 -1.38
CA VAL A 244 20.34 -0.87 -0.43
C VAL A 244 19.68 -0.22 0.79
N LEU A 245 18.46 0.31 0.66
CA LEU A 245 17.67 0.77 1.81
C LEU A 245 17.31 -0.41 2.70
N SER A 246 16.73 -1.48 2.14
CA SER A 246 16.40 -2.69 2.89
C SER A 246 17.62 -3.30 3.57
N ALA A 247 18.77 -3.36 2.87
CA ALA A 247 20.03 -3.82 3.45
C ALA A 247 20.53 -2.92 4.59
N THR A 248 20.39 -1.59 4.44
CA THR A 248 20.77 -0.62 5.46
C THR A 248 19.88 -0.74 6.69
N TYR A 249 18.56 -0.82 6.51
CA TYR A 249 17.60 -0.99 7.60
C TYR A 249 17.91 -2.24 8.41
N ARG A 250 18.11 -3.37 7.74
CA ARG A 250 18.48 -4.64 8.37
C ARG A 250 19.78 -4.54 9.19
N LYS A 251 20.75 -3.74 8.71
CA LYS A 251 22.08 -3.61 9.33
C LYS A 251 22.12 -2.58 10.46
N LYS A 252 21.35 -1.50 10.35
CA LYS A 252 21.53 -0.28 11.15
C LYS A 252 20.38 0.01 12.10
N LEU A 253 19.19 -0.54 11.88
CA LEU A 253 18.01 -0.31 12.72
C LEU A 253 17.75 -1.53 13.61
N PRO A 254 17.13 -1.36 14.80
CA PRO A 254 16.81 -2.47 15.70
C PRO A 254 15.87 -3.48 15.04
N ALA A 255 16.19 -4.77 15.15
CA ALA A 255 15.43 -5.86 14.50
C ALA A 255 14.16 -6.27 15.26
N ASP A 256 13.98 -5.82 16.51
CA ASP A 256 12.88 -6.20 17.40
C ASP A 256 11.65 -5.26 17.29
N ARG A 257 11.61 -4.43 16.25
CA ARG A 257 10.59 -3.42 16.01
C ARG A 257 9.72 -3.73 14.80
N VAL A 258 8.47 -3.29 14.85
CA VAL A 258 7.57 -3.26 13.69
C VAL A 258 7.70 -1.91 12.99
N HIS A 259 7.98 -1.94 11.69
CA HIS A 259 8.08 -0.74 10.87
C HIS A 259 6.69 -0.26 10.45
N VAL A 260 6.24 0.85 11.03
CA VAL A 260 4.99 1.52 10.64
C VAL A 260 5.28 2.50 9.51
N ARG A 261 4.65 2.29 8.36
CA ARG A 261 4.84 3.10 7.14
C ARG A 261 3.61 3.94 6.84
N SER A 262 3.84 5.11 6.24
CA SER A 262 2.80 6.06 5.81
C SER A 262 2.41 5.88 4.34
N ASN A 263 2.64 4.70 3.78
CA ASN A 263 2.16 4.36 2.43
C ASN A 263 0.63 4.26 2.40
N LEU A 264 0.05 4.14 1.21
CA LEU A 264 -1.40 4.02 0.96
C LEU A 264 -2.21 5.31 1.17
N TYR A 265 -1.67 6.31 1.88
CA TYR A 265 -2.40 7.54 2.24
C TYR A 265 -2.90 8.29 1.00
N GLU A 266 -2.21 8.13 -0.12
CA GLU A 266 -2.57 8.68 -1.41
C GLU A 266 -3.91 8.16 -1.95
N ILE A 267 -4.38 6.98 -1.53
CA ILE A 267 -5.74 6.48 -1.84
C ILE A 267 -6.77 7.49 -1.34
N GLY A 268 -6.59 8.01 -0.12
CA GLY A 268 -7.47 9.01 0.48
C GLY A 268 -7.29 10.43 -0.05
N ARG A 269 -6.41 10.64 -1.05
CA ARG A 269 -6.00 11.98 -1.52
C ARG A 269 -6.24 12.25 -2.99
N SER A 270 -7.12 11.48 -3.64
CA SER A 270 -7.48 11.66 -5.06
C SER A 270 -6.25 11.60 -5.98
N PHE A 271 -5.38 10.60 -5.83
CA PHE A 271 -4.02 10.58 -6.42
C PHE A 271 -3.96 10.98 -7.90
N TYR A 272 -4.83 10.42 -8.75
CA TYR A 272 -4.82 10.72 -10.18
C TYR A 272 -5.56 12.01 -10.54
N ARG A 273 -6.69 12.27 -9.86
CA ARG A 273 -7.59 13.42 -10.06
C ARG A 273 -7.38 14.50 -9.00
N GLY A 274 -6.12 14.74 -8.64
CA GLY A 274 -5.73 15.77 -7.68
C GLY A 274 -6.07 17.18 -8.16
N SER A 275 -5.73 18.18 -7.36
CA SER A 275 -6.14 19.58 -7.56
C SER A 275 -5.81 20.17 -8.95
N GLY A 276 -4.77 19.69 -9.62
CA GLY A 276 -4.34 20.14 -10.96
C GLY A 276 -4.73 19.24 -12.14
N ASN A 277 -5.49 18.16 -11.94
CA ASN A 277 -5.79 17.18 -13.00
C ASN A 277 -7.23 16.65 -12.90
N LYS A 278 -8.21 17.56 -12.97
CA LYS A 278 -9.63 17.25 -12.72
C LYS A 278 -10.31 16.56 -13.90
N ASP A 279 -9.88 16.88 -15.12
CA ASP A 279 -10.55 16.51 -16.37
C ASP A 279 -9.86 15.31 -17.04
N LEU A 280 -9.77 14.20 -16.30
CA LEU A 280 -9.32 12.94 -16.87
C LEU A 280 -10.47 12.24 -17.60
N PRO A 281 -10.21 11.59 -18.75
CA PRO A 281 -11.19 10.78 -19.47
C PRO A 281 -11.86 9.74 -18.56
N GLU A 282 -12.99 9.18 -19.02
CA GLU A 282 -13.55 7.97 -18.42
C GLU A 282 -12.49 6.88 -18.33
N LEU A 283 -12.52 6.11 -17.24
CA LEU A 283 -11.50 5.11 -16.97
C LEU A 283 -11.93 3.76 -17.54
N ASP A 284 -11.50 3.50 -18.77
CA ASP A 284 -11.58 2.20 -19.42
C ASP A 284 -10.21 1.50 -19.46
N ALA A 285 -10.13 0.31 -20.08
CA ALA A 285 -8.90 -0.45 -20.22
C ALA A 285 -7.79 0.34 -20.96
N GLN A 286 -8.16 1.12 -21.99
CA GLN A 286 -7.22 1.94 -22.75
C GLN A 286 -6.61 3.03 -21.87
N GLN A 287 -7.45 3.69 -21.07
CA GLN A 287 -7.03 4.76 -20.19
C GLN A 287 -6.21 4.23 -19.00
N MET A 288 -6.54 3.06 -18.45
CA MET A 288 -5.70 2.37 -17.45
C MET A 288 -4.30 2.06 -18.02
N ALA A 289 -4.25 1.55 -19.26
CA ALA A 289 -3.02 1.25 -19.96
C ALA A 289 -2.18 2.52 -20.21
N ASN A 290 -2.80 3.60 -20.67
CA ASN A 290 -2.15 4.90 -20.88
C ASN A 290 -1.59 5.49 -19.57
N VAL A 291 -2.32 5.35 -18.46
CA VAL A 291 -1.84 5.77 -17.14
C VAL A 291 -0.62 4.97 -16.71
N LEU A 292 -0.59 3.65 -16.97
CA LEU A 292 0.53 2.79 -16.64
C LEU A 292 1.81 3.20 -17.39
N VAL A 293 1.70 3.52 -18.68
CA VAL A 293 2.84 3.88 -19.54
C VAL A 293 3.13 5.37 -19.61
N ARG A 294 2.41 6.23 -18.89
CA ARG A 294 2.47 7.71 -19.03
C ARG A 294 3.89 8.31 -19.08
N ARG A 295 4.87 7.66 -18.46
CA ARG A 295 6.29 8.09 -18.48
C ARG A 295 6.99 7.92 -19.84
N SER A 296 6.54 6.99 -20.67
CA SER A 296 7.04 6.80 -22.04
C SER A 296 6.65 7.95 -22.97
N LYS A 297 5.61 8.74 -22.61
CA LYS A 297 4.96 9.75 -23.46
C LYS A 297 4.41 9.18 -24.78
N ALA A 298 4.21 7.87 -24.85
CA ALA A 298 3.59 7.18 -25.97
C ALA A 298 2.27 6.54 -25.52
N ASP A 299 1.38 6.31 -26.48
CA ASP A 299 0.15 5.57 -26.24
C ASP A 299 0.45 4.11 -25.88
N ALA A 300 -0.43 3.50 -25.10
CA ALA A 300 -0.29 2.11 -24.74
C ALA A 300 -0.45 1.20 -25.96
N GLN A 301 0.41 0.19 -26.04
CA GLN A 301 0.34 -0.84 -27.09
C GLN A 301 -0.93 -1.70 -26.89
N PRO A 302 -1.53 -2.25 -27.98
CA PRO A 302 -2.74 -3.06 -27.89
C PRO A 302 -2.67 -4.20 -26.87
N GLU A 303 -1.53 -4.89 -26.78
CA GLU A 303 -1.33 -5.99 -25.82
C GLU A 303 -1.47 -5.57 -24.34
N VAL A 304 -1.18 -4.30 -24.03
CA VAL A 304 -1.30 -3.73 -22.69
C VAL A 304 -2.76 -3.43 -22.39
N VAL A 305 -3.49 -2.89 -23.37
CA VAL A 305 -4.92 -2.60 -23.29
C VAL A 305 -5.70 -3.91 -23.10
N GLU A 306 -5.36 -4.94 -23.87
CA GLU A 306 -5.91 -6.29 -23.73
C GLU A 306 -5.70 -6.85 -22.32
N ALA A 307 -4.50 -6.69 -21.74
CA ALA A 307 -4.22 -7.16 -20.39
C ALA A 307 -5.06 -6.46 -19.32
N PHE A 308 -5.37 -5.17 -19.50
CA PHE A 308 -6.29 -4.46 -18.61
C PHE A 308 -7.74 -4.86 -18.84
N GLN A 309 -8.17 -5.08 -20.08
CA GLN A 309 -9.51 -5.58 -20.38
C GLN A 309 -9.73 -6.97 -19.77
N GLU A 310 -8.73 -7.84 -19.87
CA GLU A 310 -8.72 -9.17 -19.24
C GLU A 310 -8.84 -9.05 -17.71
N TRP A 311 -8.01 -8.20 -17.10
CA TRP A 311 -8.09 -7.95 -15.66
C TRP A 311 -9.46 -7.43 -15.23
N MET A 312 -10.04 -6.48 -15.97
CA MET A 312 -11.38 -5.96 -15.69
C MET A 312 -12.43 -7.06 -15.76
N ASN A 313 -12.35 -7.94 -16.76
CA ASN A 313 -13.30 -9.04 -16.90
C ASN A 313 -13.17 -10.06 -15.76
N ILE A 314 -11.94 -10.47 -15.41
CA ILE A 314 -11.68 -11.51 -14.41
C ILE A 314 -11.99 -11.03 -12.98
N SER A 315 -11.68 -9.77 -12.66
CA SER A 315 -11.93 -9.19 -11.34
C SER A 315 -13.35 -8.63 -11.19
N GLU A 316 -14.20 -8.79 -12.22
CA GLU A 316 -15.51 -8.14 -12.33
C GLU A 316 -15.40 -6.64 -12.03
N TRP A 317 -14.33 -6.02 -12.56
CA TRP A 317 -14.04 -4.63 -12.32
C TRP A 317 -15.10 -3.74 -12.96
N SER A 318 -15.76 -2.96 -12.10
CA SER A 318 -16.82 -2.04 -12.45
C SER A 318 -16.79 -0.85 -11.50
N GLY A 319 -17.46 0.23 -11.88
CA GLY A 319 -17.68 1.36 -10.98
C GLY A 319 -18.46 0.90 -9.74
N VAL A 320 -17.94 1.24 -8.57
CA VAL A 320 -18.65 1.05 -7.29
C VAL A 320 -19.29 2.37 -6.88
N GLU A 321 -20.56 2.35 -6.50
CA GLU A 321 -21.30 3.54 -6.10
C GLU A 321 -20.55 4.34 -5.02
N GLY A 322 -20.41 5.65 -5.25
CA GLY A 322 -19.75 6.58 -4.35
C GLY A 322 -18.22 6.62 -4.44
N TYR A 323 -17.58 5.77 -5.26
CA TYR A 323 -16.14 5.82 -5.52
C TYR A 323 -15.82 6.50 -6.85
N ASP A 324 -14.71 7.24 -6.91
CA ASP A 324 -14.12 7.64 -8.19
C ASP A 324 -13.40 6.42 -8.81
N PRO A 325 -13.65 6.06 -10.08
CA PRO A 325 -12.98 4.93 -10.73
C PRO A 325 -11.45 5.01 -10.69
N TYR A 326 -10.88 6.22 -10.73
CA TYR A 326 -9.43 6.38 -10.62
C TYR A 326 -8.88 6.07 -9.23
N ASP A 327 -9.66 6.30 -8.18
CA ASP A 327 -9.26 5.94 -6.81
C ASP A 327 -9.32 4.42 -6.63
N LEU A 328 -10.35 3.76 -7.17
CA LEU A 328 -10.42 2.29 -7.22
C LEU A 328 -9.25 1.71 -8.02
N TYR A 329 -8.92 2.25 -9.19
CA TYR A 329 -7.77 1.78 -9.97
C TYR A 329 -6.44 2.00 -9.24
N TYR A 330 -6.26 3.14 -8.58
CA TYR A 330 -5.07 3.39 -7.76
C TYR A 330 -4.94 2.36 -6.64
N TRP A 331 -6.05 2.10 -5.95
CA TRP A 331 -6.15 1.15 -4.85
C TRP A 331 -5.95 -0.30 -5.34
N GLU A 332 -6.77 -0.78 -6.27
CA GLU A 332 -6.88 -2.20 -6.62
C GLU A 332 -5.78 -2.68 -7.58
N HIS A 333 -5.22 -1.80 -8.41
CA HIS A 333 -4.16 -2.18 -9.34
C HIS A 333 -2.80 -1.64 -8.89
N ARG A 334 -2.65 -0.32 -8.82
CA ARG A 334 -1.33 0.28 -8.62
C ARG A 334 -0.74 -0.09 -7.25
N MET A 335 -1.50 0.02 -6.16
CA MET A 335 -0.97 -0.36 -4.84
C MET A 335 -0.72 -1.87 -4.74
N ALA A 336 -1.65 -2.69 -5.22
CA ALA A 336 -1.52 -4.14 -5.22
C ALA A 336 -0.27 -4.63 -5.98
N ALA A 337 0.06 -4.02 -7.12
CA ALA A 337 1.15 -4.48 -7.96
C ALA A 337 2.48 -3.78 -7.64
N TRP A 338 2.49 -2.45 -7.48
CA TRP A 338 3.73 -1.71 -7.19
C TRP A 338 4.11 -1.76 -5.70
N LEU A 339 3.20 -1.41 -4.79
CA LEU A 339 3.57 -1.30 -3.37
C LEU A 339 3.95 -2.66 -2.79
N ASN A 340 3.26 -3.73 -3.18
CA ASN A 340 3.65 -5.10 -2.85
C ASN A 340 5.13 -5.40 -3.17
N SER A 341 5.61 -5.06 -4.37
CA SER A 341 7.03 -5.28 -4.74
C SER A 341 7.99 -4.53 -3.82
N VAL A 342 7.60 -3.33 -3.37
CA VAL A 342 8.36 -2.55 -2.39
C VAL A 342 8.35 -3.21 -1.01
N MET A 343 7.21 -3.80 -0.60
CA MET A 343 7.07 -4.47 0.69
C MET A 343 7.89 -5.76 0.75
N ILE A 344 7.78 -6.63 -0.27
CA ILE A 344 8.58 -7.87 -0.36
C ILE A 344 10.08 -7.56 -0.28
N GLU A 345 10.54 -6.51 -0.97
CA GLU A 345 11.95 -6.11 -0.94
C GLU A 345 12.39 -5.62 0.45
N SER A 346 11.50 -5.02 1.24
CA SER A 346 11.80 -4.57 2.61
C SER A 346 11.63 -5.63 3.70
N ASP A 347 10.97 -6.76 3.41
CA ASP A 347 10.66 -7.81 4.40
C ASP A 347 11.90 -8.45 5.03
N VAL A 348 13.06 -8.32 4.40
CA VAL A 348 14.32 -8.80 4.98
C VAL A 348 14.79 -8.00 6.21
N ALA A 349 14.23 -6.79 6.40
CA ALA A 349 14.62 -5.88 7.47
C ALA A 349 13.65 -5.91 8.65
N HIS A 350 12.36 -5.70 8.38
CA HIS A 350 11.34 -5.53 9.42
C HIS A 350 9.97 -6.02 8.97
N ASP A 351 9.21 -6.58 9.90
CA ASP A 351 7.76 -6.68 9.74
C ASP A 351 7.17 -5.28 9.55
N THR A 352 6.31 -5.13 8.56
CA THR A 352 5.79 -3.82 8.15
C THR A 352 4.28 -3.72 8.35
N TYR A 353 3.83 -2.57 8.86
CA TYR A 353 2.43 -2.25 9.09
C TYR A 353 2.06 -0.88 8.50
N THR A 354 0.86 -0.77 7.95
CA THR A 354 0.30 0.50 7.47
C THR A 354 -1.07 0.68 8.12
N VAL A 355 -1.24 1.75 8.90
CA VAL A 355 -2.41 1.94 9.79
C VAL A 355 -3.75 2.10 9.06
N ILE A 356 -3.72 2.39 7.77
CA ILE A 356 -4.93 2.55 6.96
C ILE A 356 -5.26 1.34 6.09
N ASN A 357 -4.51 0.23 6.18
CA ASN A 357 -4.75 -0.95 5.35
C ASN A 357 -5.92 -1.80 5.87
N SER A 358 -7.13 -1.24 5.82
CA SER A 358 -8.42 -1.88 6.12
C SER A 358 -9.47 -1.27 5.17
N ARG A 359 -10.41 -2.09 4.69
CA ARG A 359 -11.45 -1.61 3.76
C ARG A 359 -12.36 -0.58 4.42
N SER A 360 -12.74 -0.79 5.68
CA SER A 360 -13.58 0.17 6.39
C SER A 360 -12.88 1.49 6.66
N ILE A 361 -11.58 1.48 6.97
CA ILE A 361 -10.78 2.70 7.11
C ILE A 361 -10.63 3.43 5.78
N LEU A 362 -10.30 2.72 4.70
CA LEU A 362 -10.20 3.32 3.36
C LEU A 362 -11.54 3.91 2.90
N ARG A 363 -12.66 3.23 3.19
CA ARG A 363 -14.01 3.73 2.92
C ARG A 363 -14.27 5.06 3.63
N LEU A 364 -13.88 5.22 4.90
CA LEU A 364 -14.03 6.50 5.62
C LEU A 364 -13.25 7.65 4.96
N PHE A 365 -12.03 7.39 4.47
CA PHE A 365 -11.28 8.39 3.71
C PHE A 365 -12.00 8.73 2.40
N LEU A 366 -12.49 7.71 1.68
CA LEU A 366 -13.09 7.84 0.35
C LEU A 366 -14.53 8.39 0.38
N SER A 367 -15.22 8.34 1.53
CA SER A 367 -16.51 9.00 1.77
C SER A 367 -16.44 10.52 1.76
N VAL A 368 -15.25 11.12 1.73
CA VAL A 368 -15.07 12.58 1.67
C VAL A 368 -15.01 13.05 0.21
N THR A 369 -15.57 14.23 -0.06
CA THR A 369 -15.59 14.79 -1.41
C THR A 369 -14.20 14.85 -2.04
N ARG A 370 -14.10 14.58 -3.35
CA ARG A 370 -12.84 14.57 -4.10
C ARG A 370 -12.01 15.84 -3.89
N GLU A 371 -12.66 17.00 -3.82
CA GLU A 371 -12.01 18.29 -3.60
C GLU A 371 -11.28 18.34 -2.25
N ASN A 372 -11.96 17.95 -1.17
CA ASN A 372 -11.36 17.91 0.15
C ASN A 372 -10.27 16.84 0.25
N ARG A 373 -10.45 15.68 -0.39
CA ARG A 373 -9.41 14.65 -0.48
C ARG A 373 -8.18 15.16 -1.22
N ALA A 374 -8.36 15.83 -2.35
CA ALA A 374 -7.26 16.41 -3.14
C ALA A 374 -6.48 17.50 -2.36
N ASN A 375 -7.14 18.21 -1.44
CA ASN A 375 -6.52 19.18 -0.54
C ASN A 375 -5.93 18.56 0.74
N ALA A 376 -6.12 17.25 0.92
CA ALA A 376 -5.75 16.48 2.10
C ALA A 376 -6.45 16.95 3.40
N SER A 377 -7.66 17.51 3.29
CA SER A 377 -8.38 18.10 4.44
C SER A 377 -8.58 17.11 5.60
N VAL A 378 -8.87 15.83 5.32
CA VAL A 378 -9.01 14.80 6.37
C VAL A 378 -7.72 14.64 7.17
N PHE A 379 -6.57 14.68 6.50
CA PHE A 379 -5.25 14.56 7.12
C PHE A 379 -4.94 15.78 7.98
N ASP A 380 -5.32 16.98 7.53
CA ASP A 380 -5.19 18.19 8.34
C ASP A 380 -6.04 18.13 9.61
N HIS A 381 -7.28 17.62 9.52
CA HIS A 381 -8.12 17.40 10.70
C HIS A 381 -7.57 16.30 11.61
N LEU A 382 -6.98 15.23 11.08
CA LEU A 382 -6.30 14.21 11.88
C LEU A 382 -5.13 14.81 12.68
N VAL A 383 -4.30 15.65 12.05
CA VAL A 383 -3.21 16.36 12.75
C VAL A 383 -3.78 17.32 13.79
N LYS A 384 -4.83 18.10 13.44
CA LYS A 384 -5.52 18.99 14.39
C LYS A 384 -5.95 18.27 15.66
N LEU A 385 -6.55 17.07 15.52
CA LEU A 385 -7.05 16.31 16.65
C LEU A 385 -5.94 15.59 17.42
N ALA A 386 -4.90 15.11 16.74
CA ALA A 386 -3.86 14.28 17.37
C ALA A 386 -2.70 15.10 17.95
N TRP A 387 -2.12 15.99 17.15
CA TRP A 387 -0.93 16.78 17.52
C TRP A 387 -0.80 18.05 16.66
N PRO A 388 -1.61 19.10 16.93
CA PRO A 388 -1.70 20.29 16.06
C PRO A 388 -0.36 21.03 15.92
N GLU A 389 0.48 21.02 16.95
CA GLU A 389 1.80 21.66 16.98
C GLU A 389 2.75 21.11 15.89
N VAL A 390 2.49 19.92 15.33
CA VAL A 390 3.26 19.36 14.20
C VAL A 390 3.22 20.29 12.96
N PHE A 391 2.20 21.14 12.84
CA PHE A 391 2.09 22.14 11.77
C PHE A 391 2.80 23.46 12.06
N ASP A 392 3.44 23.62 13.23
CA ASP A 392 4.36 24.74 13.49
C ASP A 392 5.62 24.62 12.61
N TYR A 393 5.91 23.42 12.12
CA TYR A 393 7.00 23.13 11.18
C TYR A 393 6.47 23.05 9.73
N PRO A 394 7.21 23.48 8.69
CA PRO A 394 6.71 23.48 7.30
C PRO A 394 6.61 22.09 6.66
N VAL A 395 5.46 21.70 6.11
CA VAL A 395 5.28 20.45 5.33
C VAL A 395 5.78 20.66 3.90
N ASN A 396 6.79 19.89 3.48
CA ASN A 396 7.46 20.05 2.18
C ASN A 396 7.81 21.53 1.89
N GLY A 397 8.34 22.23 2.89
CA GLY A 397 8.74 23.64 2.80
C GLY A 397 7.58 24.65 2.84
N ARG A 398 6.33 24.22 3.09
CA ARG A 398 5.15 25.10 3.18
C ARG A 398 4.49 24.97 4.54
N LEU A 399 4.24 26.10 5.21
CA LEU A 399 3.41 26.11 6.41
C LEU A 399 1.99 25.65 6.05
N ARG A 400 1.51 24.63 6.75
CA ARG A 400 0.11 24.24 6.71
C ARG A 400 -0.60 24.89 7.88
N LYS A 401 -1.85 25.27 7.67
CA LYS A 401 -2.69 25.81 8.74
C LYS A 401 -3.52 24.69 9.34
N VAL A 402 -3.62 24.68 10.66
CA VAL A 402 -4.64 23.89 11.36
C VAL A 402 -6.01 24.37 10.86
N PRO A 403 -6.89 23.47 10.36
CA PRO A 403 -8.21 23.88 9.90
C PRO A 403 -9.02 24.58 11.00
N GLY A 404 -9.83 25.57 10.60
CA GLY A 404 -10.87 26.14 11.47
C GLY A 404 -11.88 25.07 11.91
N ASP A 405 -12.75 25.42 12.83
CA ASP A 405 -13.89 24.57 13.21
C ASP A 405 -14.95 24.54 12.11
#